data_AF-A0A3M1NJR7-F1
#
_entry.id   AF-A0A3M1NJR7-F1
#
_cell.length_a   1.000
_cell.length_b   1.000
_cell.length_c   1.000
_cell.angle_alpha   90.00
_cell.angle_beta   90.00
_cell.angle_gamma   90.00
#
_symmetry.space_group_name_H-M   'P 1'
#
loop_
_entity.id
_entity.type
_entity.pdbx_description
1 polymer ?
#
loop_
_entity_poly.entity_id
_entity_poly.type
_entity_poly.pdbx_seq_one_letter_code
_entity_poly.pdbx_strand_id
1 'polypeptide(L)' 'MKRDPLEKTKAEYQELIQRLSSEDSPVGIDAQYTHAVIIDYLQQIWQKLEEIERKLAEKEG' A
#
# COMPACT_ATOMS: atom_id res chain seq x y z
N MET A 1 10.98 -14.89 5.86
CA MET A 1 10.24 -14.34 4.71
C MET A 1 8.94 -13.72 5.21
N LYS A 2 8.62 -12.50 4.79
CA LYS A 2 7.26 -11.96 5.02
C LYS A 2 6.31 -12.76 4.11
N ARG A 3 5.21 -13.28 4.66
CA ARG A 3 4.15 -13.96 3.88
C ARG A 3 3.56 -12.99 2.86
N ASP A 4 3.20 -13.50 1.68
CA ASP A 4 2.51 -12.71 0.67
C ASP A 4 1.21 -12.15 1.31
N PRO A 5 0.92 -10.84 1.19
CA PRO A 5 -0.34 -10.27 1.68
C PRO A 5 -1.59 -11.03 1.21
N LEU A 6 -1.57 -11.67 0.04
CA LEU A 6 -2.67 -12.48 -0.48
C LEU A 6 -2.83 -13.84 0.20
N GLU A 7 -1.80 -14.33 0.90
CA GLU A 7 -1.85 -15.59 1.66
C GLU A 7 -2.44 -15.43 3.07
N LYS A 8 -2.67 -14.18 3.51
CA LYS A 8 -3.28 -13.91 4.81
C LYS A 8 -4.79 -14.14 4.76
N THR A 9 -5.31 -14.77 5.80
CA THR A 9 -6.73 -15.00 5.97
C THR A 9 -7.49 -13.69 6.26
N LYS A 10 -8.80 -13.69 6.01
CA LYS A 10 -9.66 -12.56 6.36
C LYS A 10 -9.62 -12.23 7.87
N ALA A 11 -9.46 -13.25 8.72
CA ALA A 11 -9.32 -13.08 10.17
C ALA A 11 -8.05 -12.30 10.53
N GLU A 12 -6.93 -12.56 9.84
CA GLU A 12 -5.68 -11.81 10.03
C GLU A 12 -5.80 -10.33 9.60
N TYR A 13 -6.77 -10.01 8.76
CA TYR A 13 -7.09 -8.63 8.37
C TYR A 13 -8.20 -7.98 9.21
N GLN A 14 -8.80 -8.67 10.16
CA GLN A 14 -10.01 -8.20 10.84
C GLN A 14 -9.82 -6.86 11.56
N GLU A 15 -8.70 -6.66 12.24
CA GLU A 15 -8.36 -5.37 12.87
C GLU A 15 -8.16 -4.24 11.85
N LEU A 16 -7.52 -4.56 10.72
CA LEU A 16 -7.31 -3.60 9.64
C LEU A 16 -8.65 -3.23 8.98
N ILE A 17 -9.49 -4.22 8.71
CA ILE A 17 -10.83 -4.04 8.14
C ILE A 17 -11.67 -3.18 9.08
N GLN A 18 -11.67 -3.44 10.39
CA GLN A 18 -12.41 -2.64 11.37
C GLN A 18 -11.98 -1.16 11.38
N ARG A 19 -10.67 -0.90 11.26
CA ARG A 19 -10.14 0.47 11.14
C ARG A 19 -10.53 1.13 9.82
N LEU A 20 -10.55 0.37 8.72
CA LEU A 20 -10.96 0.87 7.41
C LEU A 20 -12.48 1.04 7.29
N SER A 21 -13.28 0.32 8.08
CA SER A 21 -14.74 0.40 8.08
C SER A 21 -15.31 1.36 9.12
N SER A 22 -14.47 2.14 9.83
CA SER A 22 -14.99 3.19 10.72
C SER A 22 -15.72 4.26 9.91
N GLU A 23 -16.76 4.88 10.47
CA GLU A 23 -17.52 5.93 9.76
C GLU A 23 -16.68 7.14 9.35
N ASP A 24 -15.52 7.35 10.00
CA ASP A 24 -14.51 8.35 9.64
C ASP A 24 -13.55 7.92 8.52
N SER A 25 -13.70 6.71 7.97
CA SER A 25 -12.80 6.16 6.95
C SER A 25 -13.41 6.30 5.54
N PRO A 26 -12.68 6.89 4.57
CA PRO A 26 -13.13 7.04 3.18
C PRO A 26 -13.52 5.73 2.48
N VAL A 27 -13.04 4.60 3.02
CA VAL A 27 -13.17 3.27 2.44
C VAL A 27 -14.60 2.73 2.51
N GLY A 28 -15.43 3.21 3.44
CA GLY A 28 -16.84 2.85 3.52
C GLY A 28 -17.73 3.53 2.47
N ILE A 29 -17.27 4.63 1.86
CA ILE A 29 -18.10 5.51 1.01
C ILE A 29 -17.87 5.21 -0.47
N ASP A 30 -16.61 5.04 -0.89
CA ASP A 30 -16.27 4.71 -2.27
C ASP A 30 -15.04 3.79 -2.32
N ALA A 31 -15.32 2.50 -2.44
CA ALA A 31 -14.29 1.49 -2.57
C ALA A 31 -13.45 1.71 -3.85
N GLN A 32 -14.04 2.11 -4.98
CA GLN A 32 -13.29 2.29 -6.24
C GLN A 32 -12.31 3.46 -6.13
N TYR A 33 -12.76 4.58 -5.56
CA TYR A 33 -11.89 5.72 -5.26
C TYR A 33 -10.74 5.32 -4.33
N THR A 34 -11.04 4.56 -3.27
CA THR A 34 -10.00 4.06 -2.35
C THR A 34 -8.96 3.21 -3.06
N HIS A 35 -9.37 2.28 -3.94
CA HIS A 35 -8.42 1.48 -4.72
C HIS A 35 -7.57 2.35 -5.65
N ALA A 36 -8.15 3.37 -6.29
CA ALA A 36 -7.40 4.31 -7.12
C ALA A 36 -6.34 5.07 -6.31
N VAL A 37 -6.69 5.56 -5.13
CA VAL A 37 -5.74 6.23 -4.21
C VAL A 37 -4.62 5.29 -3.77
N ILE A 38 -4.94 4.04 -3.42
CA ILE A 38 -3.93 3.04 -3.04
C ILE A 38 -2.96 2.79 -4.21
N ILE A 39 -3.48 2.61 -5.42
CA ILE A 39 -2.65 2.38 -6.62
C ILE A 39 -1.72 3.58 -6.87
N ASP A 40 -2.24 4.81 -6.77
CA ASP A 40 -1.44 6.02 -6.95
C ASP A 40 -0.30 6.12 -5.92
N TYR A 41 -0.57 5.85 -4.64
CA TYR A 41 0.48 5.80 -3.63
C TYR A 41 1.52 4.70 -3.91
N LEU A 42 1.11 3.52 -4.37
CA LEU A 42 2.04 2.45 -4.74
C LEU A 42 2.96 2.87 -5.89
N GLN A 43 2.42 3.56 -6.91
CA GLN A 43 3.19 4.10 -8.02
C GLN A 43 4.20 5.15 -7.54
N GLN A 44 3.79 6.08 -6.67
CA GLN A 44 4.67 7.08 -6.09
C GLN A 44 5.80 6.44 -5.26
N ILE A 45 5.50 5.41 -4.46
CA ILE A 45 6.51 4.68 -3.68
C ILE A 45 7.51 4.00 -4.61
N TRP A 46 7.02 3.34 -5.67
CA TRP A 46 7.87 2.65 -6.63
C TRP A 46 8.81 3.61 -7.35
N GLN A 47 8.32 4.75 -7.83
CA GLN A 47 9.17 5.79 -8.44
C GLN A 47 10.25 6.31 -7.48
N LYS A 48 9.90 6.51 -6.20
CA LYS A 48 10.89 6.93 -5.19
C LYS A 48 11.95 5.87 -4.94
N LEU A 49 11.59 4.59 -4.95
CA LEU A 49 12.55 3.49 -4.81
C LEU A 49 13.52 3.47 -6.00
N GLU A 50 13.02 3.56 -7.24
CA GLU A 50 13.88 3.64 -8.42
C GLU A 50 14.83 4.84 -8.38
N GLU A 51 14.36 5.99 -7.90
CA GLU A 51 15.21 7.17 -7.74
C GLU A 51 16.33 6.94 -6.71
N ILE A 52 16.01 6.31 -5.58
CA ILE A 52 16.98 5.96 -4.54
C ILE A 52 18.01 4.96 -5.07
N GLU A 53 17.56 3.91 -5.75
CA GLU A 53 18.42 2.89 -6.34
C GLU A 53 19.37 3.49 -7.38
N ARG A 54 18.87 4.37 -8.25
CA ARG A 54 19.70 5.10 -9.22
C ARG A 54 20.77 5.96 -8.53
N LYS A 55 20.38 6.73 -7.51
CA LYS A 55 21.32 7.58 -6.75
C LYS A 55 22.38 6.77 -6.01
N LEU A 56 22.06 5.55 -5.57
CA LEU A 56 23.03 4.65 -4.94
C LEU A 56 24.02 4.12 -5.98
N ALA A 57 23.54 3.67 -7.15
CA ALA A 57 24.39 3.20 -8.23
C ALA A 57 25.36 4.29 -8.74
N GLU A 58 24.90 5.54 -8.84
CA GLU A 58 25.72 6.69 -9.22
C GLU A 58 26.80 7.06 -8.18
N LYS A 59 26.62 6.66 -6.90
CA LYS A 59 27.60 6.92 -5.83
C LYS A 59 28.65 5.83 -5.68
N GLU A 60 28.38 4.63 -6.18
CA GLU A 60 29.28 3.47 -6.09
C GLU A 60 30.19 3.33 -7.33
N GLY A 61 29.89 4.04 -8.43
CA GLY A 61 30.72 4.13 -9.64
C GLY A 61 31.64 5.34 -9.66
#